data_AF-A0A7Y2J363-F1
#
_entry.id   AF-A0A7Y2J363-F1
#
_cell.length_a   1.000
_cell.length_b   1.000
_cell.length_c   1.000
_cell.angle_alpha   90.00
_cell.angle_beta   90.00
_cell.angle_gamma   90.00
#
_symmetry.space_group_name_H-M   'P 1'
#
loop_
_entity.id
_entity.type
_entity.pdbx_description
1 polymer ?
#
loop_
_entity_poly.entity_id
_entity_poly.type
_entity_poly.pdbx_seq_one_letter_code
_entity_poly.pdbx_strand_id
1 'polypeptide(L)'
;MTAQNDEDRLKRLRIRSWRRGIKEMDLILGGWSDAHLRALPAEDVALYDELLAENDHDLYQWVTGQATAPDRFSGLIRRIADEFAAL
;
A
#
# COMPACT_ATOMS: atom_id res chain seq x y z
N MET A 1 4.69 22.83 -13.27
CA MET A 1 3.36 22.22 -13.10
C MET A 1 3.54 20.77 -12.64
N THR A 2 4.20 20.55 -11.50
CA THR A 2 4.71 19.22 -11.10
C THR A 2 4.31 18.91 -9.65
N ALA A 3 4.52 19.84 -8.71
CA ALA A 3 4.18 19.64 -7.30
C ALA A 3 2.67 19.42 -7.02
N GLN A 4 1.78 20.14 -7.71
CA GLN A 4 0.31 19.99 -7.55
C GLN A 4 -0.15 18.57 -7.93
N ASN A 5 0.42 18.01 -9.00
CA ASN A 5 0.06 16.68 -9.50
C ASN A 5 0.50 15.58 -8.53
N ASP A 6 1.63 15.78 -7.87
CA ASP A 6 2.19 14.82 -6.90
C ASP A 6 1.35 14.79 -5.62
N GLU A 7 1.00 15.95 -5.05
CA GLU A 7 0.12 15.98 -3.87
C GLU A 7 -1.26 15.37 -4.16
N ASP A 8 -1.84 15.66 -5.31
CA ASP A 8 -3.15 15.12 -5.68
C ASP A 8 -3.08 13.61 -5.90
N ARG A 9 -1.96 13.09 -6.41
CA ARG A 9 -1.70 11.65 -6.52
C ARG A 9 -1.61 11.00 -5.14
N LEU A 10 -0.83 11.56 -4.21
CA LEU A 10 -0.71 11.03 -2.84
C LEU A 10 -2.07 11.04 -2.11
N LYS A 11 -2.87 12.10 -2.27
CA LYS A 11 -4.24 12.16 -1.72
C LYS A 11 -5.11 11.03 -2.26
N ARG A 12 -5.09 10.78 -3.59
CA ARG A 12 -5.86 9.67 -4.20
C ARG A 12 -5.40 8.30 -3.69
N LEU A 13 -4.10 8.08 -3.55
CA LEU A 13 -3.53 6.83 -3.06
C LEU A 13 -3.90 6.58 -1.59
N ARG A 14 -3.82 7.60 -0.75
CA ARG A 14 -4.29 7.54 0.64
C ARG A 14 -5.77 7.17 0.71
N ILE A 15 -6.63 7.85 -0.05
CA ILE A 15 -8.07 7.54 -0.07
C ILE A 15 -8.32 6.10 -0.51
N ARG A 16 -7.61 5.60 -1.54
CA ARG A 16 -7.72 4.20 -1.98
C ARG A 16 -7.22 3.19 -0.95
N SER A 17 -6.28 3.58 -0.09
CA SER A 17 -5.75 2.73 0.99
C SER A 17 -6.75 2.56 2.13
N TRP A 18 -7.66 3.53 2.33
CA TRP A 18 -8.72 3.54 3.34
C TRP A 18 -10.11 3.15 2.82
N ARG A 19 -10.22 2.79 1.53
CA ARG A 19 -11.50 2.42 0.89
C ARG A 19 -11.37 1.06 0.19
N ARG A 20 -10.89 0.09 0.95
CA ARG A 20 -10.76 -1.32 0.57
C ARG A 20 -12.10 -2.05 0.78
N GLY A 21 -12.19 -3.26 0.23
CA GLY A 21 -13.36 -4.11 0.32
C GLY A 21 -13.51 -4.85 1.65
N ILE A 22 -12.44 -4.95 2.45
CA ILE A 22 -12.46 -5.54 3.80
C ILE A 22 -11.77 -4.63 4.81
N LYS A 23 -12.31 -4.62 6.04
CA LYS A 23 -11.89 -3.72 7.11
C LYS A 23 -10.44 -3.96 7.55
N GLU A 24 -9.99 -5.21 7.52
CA GLU A 24 -8.62 -5.61 7.82
C GLU A 24 -7.64 -4.89 6.89
N MET A 25 -7.94 -4.85 5.59
CA MET A 25 -7.10 -4.18 4.60
C MET A 25 -7.13 -2.67 4.72
N ASP A 26 -8.26 -2.08 5.12
CA ASP A 26 -8.32 -0.65 5.45
C ASP A 26 -7.38 -0.29 6.61
N LEU A 27 -7.34 -1.13 7.65
CA LEU A 27 -6.46 -0.86 8.80
C LEU A 27 -4.99 -1.04 8.44
N ILE A 28 -4.66 -2.11 7.72
CA ILE A 28 -3.28 -2.42 7.30
C ILE A 28 -2.75 -1.34 6.34
N LEU A 29 -3.42 -1.13 5.20
CA LEU A 29 -2.94 -0.22 4.17
C LEU A 29 -3.22 1.24 4.53
N GLY A 30 -4.32 1.53 5.21
CA GLY A 30 -4.65 2.88 5.67
C GLY A 30 -3.59 3.41 6.63
N GLY A 31 -3.28 2.64 7.68
CA GLY A 31 -2.23 3.00 8.65
C GLY A 31 -0.87 3.17 8.00
N TRP A 32 -0.46 2.20 7.19
CA TRP A 32 0.82 2.24 6.48
C TRP A 32 0.90 3.44 5.52
N SER A 33 -0.16 3.72 4.77
CA SER A 33 -0.21 4.86 3.85
C SER A 33 -0.14 6.20 4.58
N ASP A 34 -0.74 6.31 5.76
CA ASP A 34 -0.71 7.54 6.56
C ASP A 34 0.70 7.82 7.09
N ALA A 35 1.46 6.77 7.42
CA ALA A 35 2.83 6.86 7.91
C ALA A 35 3.87 7.09 6.80
N HIS A 36 3.78 6.36 5.69
CA HIS A 36 4.89 6.26 4.73
C HIS A 36 4.69 7.00 3.41
N LEU A 37 3.44 7.19 2.96
CA LEU A 37 3.12 7.61 1.58
C LEU A 37 3.81 8.93 1.16
N ARG A 38 4.04 9.85 2.10
CA ARG A 38 4.74 11.13 1.83
C ARG A 38 6.26 11.00 1.69
N ALA A 39 6.85 9.98 2.28
CA ALA A 39 8.30 9.76 2.28
C ALA A 39 8.74 8.71 1.24
N LEU A 40 7.79 8.03 0.58
CA LEU A 40 8.09 7.03 -0.44
C LEU A 40 8.75 7.66 -1.68
N PRO A 41 9.83 7.06 -2.21
CA PRO A 41 10.39 7.43 -3.50
C PRO A 41 9.35 7.36 -4.63
N ALA A 42 9.51 8.18 -5.67
CA ALA A 42 8.52 8.28 -6.75
C ALA A 42 8.26 6.94 -7.48
N GLU A 43 9.29 6.09 -7.60
CA GLU A 43 9.20 4.73 -8.12
C GLU A 43 8.34 3.82 -7.24
N ASP A 44 8.55 3.87 -5.92
CA ASP A 44 7.74 3.09 -4.97
C ASP A 44 6.31 3.62 -4.90
N VAL A 45 6.06 4.92 -5.09
CA VAL A 45 4.70 5.48 -5.19
C VAL A 45 3.97 4.94 -6.44
N ALA A 46 4.68 4.71 -7.55
CA ALA A 46 4.11 4.05 -8.73
C ALA A 46 3.81 2.59 -8.48
N LEU A 47 4.75 1.87 -7.89
CA LEU A 47 4.56 0.47 -7.53
C LEU A 47 3.43 0.29 -6.51
N TYR A 48 3.27 1.21 -5.56
CA TYR A 48 2.17 1.21 -4.59
C TYR A 48 0.82 1.48 -5.25
N ASP A 49 0.76 2.35 -6.27
CA ASP A 49 -0.46 2.56 -7.07
C ASP A 49 -0.91 1.26 -7.74
N GLU A 50 0.01 0.55 -8.37
CA GLU A 50 -0.23 -0.76 -8.99
C GLU A 50 -0.65 -1.80 -7.95
N LEU A 51 0.00 -1.81 -6.77
CA LEU A 51 -0.37 -2.71 -5.66
C LEU A 51 -1.82 -2.49 -5.22
N LEU A 52 -2.28 -1.23 -5.14
CA LEU A 52 -3.66 -0.91 -4.76
C LEU A 52 -4.70 -1.33 -5.82
N ALA A 53 -4.29 -1.72 -7.02
CA ALA A 53 -5.20 -2.29 -8.02
C ALA A 53 -5.46 -3.79 -7.81
N GLU A 54 -4.66 -4.47 -6.97
CA GLU A 54 -4.83 -5.89 -6.66
C GLU A 54 -6.03 -6.12 -5.72
N ASN A 55 -6.52 -7.37 -5.69
CA ASN A 55 -7.66 -7.77 -4.87
C ASN A 55 -7.29 -7.76 -3.37
N ASP A 56 -8.24 -7.37 -2.53
CA ASP A 56 -8.05 -7.31 -1.07
C ASP A 56 -7.70 -8.66 -0.45
N HIS A 57 -8.28 -9.75 -0.95
CA HIS A 57 -7.99 -11.08 -0.46
C HIS A 57 -6.54 -11.48 -0.76
N ASP A 58 -6.07 -11.20 -1.98
CA ASP A 58 -4.70 -11.52 -2.39
C ASP A 58 -3.69 -10.68 -1.59
N LEU A 59 -3.95 -9.37 -1.47
CA LEU A 59 -3.12 -8.47 -0.65
C LEU A 59 -3.06 -8.95 0.81
N TYR A 60 -4.20 -9.35 1.38
CA TYR A 60 -4.24 -9.87 2.74
C TYR A 60 -3.43 -11.16 2.87
N GLN A 61 -3.56 -12.09 1.92
CA GLN A 61 -2.77 -13.33 1.91
C GLN A 61 -1.26 -13.06 1.79
N TRP A 62 -0.86 -12.05 1.03
CA TRP A 62 0.55 -11.68 0.90
C TRP A 62 1.10 -11.03 2.18
N VAL A 63 0.37 -10.09 2.77
CA VAL A 63 0.79 -9.40 4.00
C VAL A 63 0.85 -10.37 5.19
N THR A 64 -0.08 -11.33 5.27
CA THR A 64 -0.11 -12.35 6.33
C THR A 64 0.80 -13.56 6.06
N GLY A 65 1.50 -13.59 4.92
CA GLY A 65 2.40 -14.69 4.54
C GLY A 65 1.70 -15.99 4.16
N GLN A 66 0.39 -15.97 3.92
CA GLN A 66 -0.39 -17.12 3.44
C GLN A 66 -0.12 -17.44 1.97
N ALA A 67 0.27 -16.42 1.18
CA ALA A 67 0.69 -16.57 -0.20
C ALA A 67 1.93 -15.72 -0.49
N THR A 68 2.68 -16.09 -1.52
CA THR A 68 3.85 -15.31 -1.97
C THR A 68 3.38 -14.18 -2.88
N ALA A 69 3.78 -12.95 -2.56
CA ALA A 69 3.54 -11.81 -3.43
C ALA A 69 4.35 -11.93 -4.74
N PRO A 70 3.84 -11.40 -5.86
CA PRO A 70 4.65 -11.25 -7.07
C PRO A 70 5.97 -10.53 -6.79
N ASP A 71 7.06 -10.94 -7.44
CA ASP A 71 8.41 -10.42 -7.19
C ASP A 71 8.49 -8.90 -7.20
N ARG A 72 7.77 -8.26 -8.13
CA ARG A 72 7.70 -6.79 -8.23
C ARG A 72 7.17 -6.12 -6.96
N PHE A 73 6.27 -6.76 -6.22
CA PHE A 73 5.65 -6.21 -5.01
C PHE A 73 6.29 -6.72 -3.72
N SER A 74 7.13 -7.76 -3.79
CA SER A 74 7.74 -8.42 -2.63
C SER A 74 8.39 -7.44 -1.64
N GLY A 75 9.09 -6.42 -2.14
CA GLY A 75 9.73 -5.39 -1.33
C GLY A 75 8.73 -4.53 -0.54
N LEU A 76 7.66 -4.05 -1.19
CA LEU A 76 6.62 -3.26 -0.54
C LEU A 76 5.79 -4.10 0.43
N ILE A 77 5.38 -5.30 0.02
CA ILE A 77 4.63 -6.23 0.86
C ILE A 77 5.42 -6.57 2.12
N ARG A 78 6.74 -6.80 2.01
CA ARG A 78 7.58 -7.06 3.19
C ARG A 78 7.55 -5.87 4.16
N ARG A 79 7.72 -4.64 3.67
CA ARG A 79 7.65 -3.43 4.53
C ARG A 79 6.29 -3.30 5.24
N ILE A 80 5.20 -3.60 4.54
CA ILE A 80 3.83 -3.56 5.10
C ILE A 80 3.65 -4.68 6.15
N ALA A 81 4.09 -5.89 5.83
CA ALA A 81 4.00 -7.04 6.72
C ALA A 81 4.83 -6.87 8.00
N ASP A 82 6.05 -6.32 7.88
CA ASP A 82 6.92 -6.05 9.02
C ASP A 82 6.27 -5.07 10.02
N GLU A 83 5.56 -4.05 9.52
CA GLU A 83 4.84 -3.10 10.38
C GLU A 83 3.56 -3.68 10.95
N PHE A 84 2.80 -4.45 10.15
CA PHE A 84 1.62 -5.16 10.63
C PHE A 84 1.96 -6.14 11.77
N ALA A 85 3.09 -6.85 11.67
CA ALA A 85 3.57 -7.77 12.70
C ALA A 85 4.07 -7.06 13.98
N ALA A 86 4.31 -5.75 13.92
CA ALA A 86 4.76 -4.95 15.06
C ALA A 86 3.61 -4.28 15.83
N LEU A 87 2.36 -4.42 15.37
CA LEU A 87 1.14 -3.96 16.03
C LEU A 87 0.61 -4.98 17.04
#